data_AF-A0AAU6BGT6-F1
#
_entry.id   AF-A0AAU6BGT6-F1
#
_cell.length_a   1.000
_cell.length_b   1.000
_cell.length_c   1.000
_cell.angle_alpha   90.00
_cell.angle_beta   90.00
_cell.angle_gamma   90.00
#
_symmetry.space_group_name_H-M   'P 1'
#
loop_
_entity.id
_entity.type
_entity.pdbx_description
1 polymer ?
#
loop_
_entity_poly.entity_id
_entity_poly.type
_entity_poly.pdbx_seq_one_letter_code
_entity_poly.pdbx_strand_id
1 'polypeptide(L)'
;MIEPVDGTERAVRESWGRTAEWLRAHVPAGPVRATADAERVGAVVSAPGVAPPADVLAWWRLDDMAATAWIPLGFAPLGLDEAIEIRDILVLVARDEAAHSGARANAAEYLPRFLPIAEDAGGDHLLVDLRSGQPTYGAVFLWDHEAPGSGVPLWNSVSELLADTAEALTTGTPALSGHAQRGGVERPCVATVTGSRAPVWHDAHPDLASFTSPSAERPPVPVPVDWTAVEAWLGLRLPDDYKQLADGHGPLDFGEYLWIHVPCVRRDRFDYGDWLRETHRSARIAARQLPEDERPFTRPAPGGLLAWGSSRGGDVLFWDTSVSEDPNRWTVVVRHSHPAPGSGLLPFHRYGLSLTGYLRRTVRPAGEAPLLGPLPGTVARTAYLPTAEPWTPPAPTAPRLAEAERRIALETGTGLDALRLLSPPPERPYLGDGTWERLFTELGTRLPKEYVQLMEVYGAGDWGTWLRFLTPLRTGERRFVTHVEETLDAYRMLKENYPDGYPLAVWPEPGGFLPFANSYDADHLGWLTLGPDPDAWPLIVWPRHTDQGPALEGGLIDTLLAWQRGTPAVPGLAELDEEDDPVEHAGFAAWDDHAYW
;
A
#
# COMPACT_ATOMS: atom_id res chain seq x y z
N MET A 1 41.84 -41.55 33.07
CA MET A 1 40.59 -42.06 32.46
C MET A 1 39.80 -40.84 32.08
N ILE A 2 39.57 -40.63 30.79
CA ILE A 2 38.77 -39.53 30.26
C ILE A 2 37.31 -39.96 30.48
N GLU A 3 36.56 -39.24 31.32
CA GLU A 3 35.12 -39.49 31.46
C GLU A 3 34.44 -39.25 30.10
N PRO A 4 33.43 -40.05 29.73
CA PRO A 4 32.70 -39.83 28.49
C PRO A 4 31.96 -38.49 28.60
N VAL A 5 32.35 -37.52 27.77
CA VAL A 5 31.58 -36.28 27.59
C VAL A 5 30.16 -36.69 27.19
N ASP A 6 29.18 -36.28 27.99
CA ASP A 6 27.77 -36.55 27.75
C ASP A 6 27.37 -36.07 26.34
N GLY A 7 26.56 -36.86 25.62
CA GLY A 7 26.16 -36.55 24.24
C GLY A 7 25.49 -35.18 24.10
N THR A 8 24.84 -34.73 25.19
CA THR A 8 24.24 -33.40 25.33
C THR A 8 25.28 -32.27 25.30
N GLU A 9 26.37 -32.39 26.05
CA GLU A 9 27.42 -31.37 26.08
C GLU A 9 28.11 -31.24 24.72
N ARG A 10 28.30 -32.37 24.01
CA ARG A 10 28.84 -32.35 22.65
C ARG A 10 27.92 -31.58 21.69
N ALA A 11 26.61 -31.82 21.74
CA ALA A 11 25.64 -31.14 20.87
C ALA A 11 25.61 -29.62 21.12
N VAL A 12 25.65 -29.19 22.38
CA VAL A 12 25.73 -27.78 22.76
C VAL A 12 26.99 -27.11 22.18
N ARG A 13 28.15 -27.77 22.28
CA ARG A 13 29.42 -27.28 21.71
C ARG A 13 29.40 -27.25 20.17
N GLU A 14 28.80 -28.24 19.52
CA GLU A 14 28.65 -28.27 18.06
C GLU A 14 27.78 -27.11 17.55
N SER A 15 26.62 -26.88 18.16
CA SER A 15 25.74 -25.76 17.79
C SER A 15 26.41 -24.41 18.05
N TRP A 16 27.08 -24.24 19.19
CA TRP A 16 27.87 -23.02 19.46
C TRP A 16 28.99 -22.83 18.44
N GLY A 17 29.71 -23.89 18.07
CA GLY A 17 30.77 -23.83 17.07
C GLY A 17 30.29 -23.29 15.72
N ARG A 18 29.12 -23.77 15.25
CA ARG A 18 28.47 -23.26 14.02
C ARG A 18 28.12 -21.77 14.15
N THR A 19 27.49 -21.38 15.25
CA THR A 19 27.12 -19.98 15.50
C THR A 19 28.36 -19.08 15.57
N ALA A 20 29.40 -19.49 16.29
CA ALA A 20 30.64 -18.73 16.45
C ALA A 20 31.42 -18.58 15.13
N GLU A 21 31.44 -19.62 14.30
CA GLU A 21 32.02 -19.54 12.95
C GLU A 21 31.25 -18.55 12.08
N TRP A 22 29.91 -18.64 12.08
CA TRP A 22 29.07 -17.71 11.33
C TRP A 22 29.25 -16.27 11.81
N LEU A 23 29.25 -16.02 13.12
CA LEU A 23 29.43 -14.69 13.68
C LEU A 23 30.79 -14.09 13.30
N ARG A 24 31.88 -14.86 13.40
CA ARG A 24 33.22 -14.38 12.99
C ARG A 24 33.31 -14.01 11.50
N ALA A 25 32.52 -14.67 10.66
CA ALA A 25 32.48 -14.39 9.23
C ALA A 25 31.63 -13.17 8.86
N HIS A 26 30.60 -12.84 9.65
CA HIS A 26 29.57 -11.86 9.25
C HIS A 26 29.48 -10.62 10.15
N VAL A 27 29.89 -10.69 11.41
CA VAL A 27 29.82 -9.55 12.35
C VAL A 27 31.22 -9.16 12.85
N PRO A 28 31.46 -7.86 13.14
CA PRO A 28 32.71 -7.43 13.74
C PRO A 28 32.96 -8.10 15.10
N ALA A 29 34.24 -8.33 15.44
CA ALA A 29 34.61 -8.86 16.75
C ALA A 29 34.09 -7.95 17.88
N GLY A 30 33.45 -8.56 18.88
CA GLY A 30 32.81 -7.89 20.00
C GLY A 30 33.31 -8.41 21.35
N PRO A 31 32.69 -7.94 22.46
CA PRO A 31 32.98 -8.47 23.78
C PRO A 31 32.61 -9.96 23.86
N VAL A 32 33.33 -10.68 24.72
CA VAL A 32 33.13 -12.10 24.98
C VAL A 32 32.67 -12.27 26.43
N ARG A 33 31.63 -13.07 26.61
CA ARG A 33 31.06 -13.47 27.89
C ARG A 33 32.05 -14.39 28.63
N ALA A 34 32.22 -14.16 29.93
CA ALA A 34 33.12 -14.96 30.75
C ALA A 34 32.64 -16.41 30.90
N THR A 35 33.54 -17.37 30.70
CA THR A 35 33.30 -18.80 31.01
C THR A 35 33.23 -18.99 32.52
N ALA A 36 32.27 -19.79 32.99
CA ALA A 36 32.10 -20.07 34.41
C ALA A 36 32.72 -21.42 34.83
N ASP A 37 33.18 -21.46 36.09
CA ASP A 37 33.74 -22.65 36.72
C ASP A 37 32.67 -23.74 36.96
N ALA A 38 33.01 -25.01 36.70
CA ALA A 38 32.09 -26.13 36.77
C ALA A 38 31.46 -26.35 38.15
N GLU A 39 32.22 -26.13 39.23
CA GLU A 39 31.75 -26.26 40.62
C GLU A 39 30.80 -25.10 40.97
N ARG A 40 31.16 -23.88 40.53
CA ARG A 40 30.34 -22.69 40.74
C ARG A 40 29.01 -22.77 40.01
N VAL A 41 29.00 -23.17 38.74
CA VAL A 41 27.78 -23.37 37.95
C VAL A 41 26.91 -24.41 38.64
N GLY A 42 27.49 -25.57 38.97
CA GLY A 42 26.79 -26.67 39.65
C GLY A 42 26.10 -26.23 40.94
N ALA A 43 26.76 -25.41 41.77
CA ALA A 43 26.18 -24.87 43.00
C ALA A 43 24.96 -23.95 42.75
N VAL A 44 24.95 -23.22 41.63
CA VAL A 44 23.90 -22.24 41.30
C VAL A 44 22.68 -22.89 40.66
N VAL A 45 22.89 -23.87 39.77
CA VAL A 45 21.80 -24.52 39.03
C VAL A 45 21.20 -25.72 39.75
N SER A 46 21.82 -26.19 40.83
CA SER A 46 21.30 -27.34 41.58
C SER A 46 20.02 -26.98 42.33
N ALA A 47 18.91 -27.62 41.95
CA ALA A 47 17.70 -27.64 42.76
C ALA A 47 17.84 -28.69 43.89
N PRO A 48 17.20 -28.50 45.06
CA PRO A 48 17.22 -29.50 46.13
C PRO A 48 16.73 -30.87 45.64
N GLY A 49 17.65 -31.84 45.56
CA GLY A 49 17.34 -33.25 45.25
C GLY A 49 17.23 -33.63 43.78
N VAL A 50 17.57 -32.76 42.82
CA VAL A 50 17.58 -33.09 41.37
C VAL A 50 18.86 -32.62 40.70
N ALA A 51 19.44 -33.47 39.85
CA ALA A 51 20.61 -33.12 39.06
C ALA A 51 20.26 -32.01 38.03
N PRO A 52 21.10 -30.98 37.87
CA PRO A 52 20.85 -29.92 36.91
C PRO A 52 20.87 -30.44 35.46
N PRO A 53 20.12 -29.82 34.52
CA PRO A 53 20.17 -30.20 33.11
C PRO A 53 21.58 -30.06 32.54
N ALA A 54 22.05 -31.08 31.82
CA ALA A 54 23.42 -31.13 31.31
C ALA A 54 23.74 -30.03 30.30
N ASP A 55 22.75 -29.60 29.51
CA ASP A 55 22.89 -28.52 28.54
C ASP A 55 22.95 -27.13 29.18
N VAL A 56 22.21 -26.91 30.27
CA VAL A 56 22.30 -25.69 31.09
C VAL A 56 23.69 -25.60 31.73
N LEU A 57 24.24 -26.72 32.22
CA LEU A 57 25.63 -26.74 32.70
C LEU A 57 26.62 -26.43 31.57
N ALA A 58 26.42 -27.03 30.40
CA ALA A 58 27.29 -26.83 29.23
C ALA A 58 27.26 -25.38 28.74
N TRP A 59 26.10 -24.72 28.72
CA TRP A 59 25.92 -23.31 28.35
C TRP A 59 26.89 -22.39 29.07
N TRP A 60 27.02 -22.52 30.39
CA TRP A 60 27.91 -21.68 31.21
C TRP A 60 29.40 -22.00 31.04
N ARG A 61 29.73 -23.16 30.46
CA ARG A 61 31.09 -23.64 30.20
C ARG A 61 31.55 -23.40 28.75
N LEU A 62 30.71 -22.77 27.93
CA LEU A 62 31.08 -22.40 26.56
C LEU A 62 32.06 -21.22 26.58
N ASP A 63 33.25 -21.47 26.04
CA ASP A 63 34.30 -20.48 25.81
C ASP A 63 34.01 -19.63 24.56
N ASP A 64 34.65 -18.46 24.51
CA ASP A 64 34.61 -17.53 23.39
C ASP A 64 33.19 -17.06 22.98
N MET A 65 32.22 -17.15 23.89
CA MET A 65 30.84 -16.75 23.63
C MET A 65 30.69 -15.24 23.44
N ALA A 66 30.27 -14.80 22.25
CA ALA A 66 30.01 -13.39 21.99
C ALA A 66 28.93 -12.84 22.94
N ALA A 67 29.23 -11.76 23.65
CA ALA A 67 28.31 -11.04 24.54
C ALA A 67 27.51 -9.97 23.79
N THR A 68 26.98 -10.33 22.63
CA THR A 68 26.21 -9.45 21.74
C THR A 68 24.84 -10.06 21.44
N ALA A 69 23.91 -9.27 20.92
CA ALA A 69 22.53 -9.65 20.62
C ALA A 69 22.38 -10.64 19.44
N TRP A 70 22.93 -11.85 19.55
CA TRP A 70 22.88 -12.86 18.49
C TRP A 70 21.79 -13.92 18.67
N ILE A 71 21.18 -14.02 19.86
CA ILE A 71 20.08 -14.95 20.10
C ILE A 71 18.79 -14.38 19.46
N PRO A 72 17.90 -15.23 18.89
CA PRO A 72 16.60 -14.80 18.36
C PRO A 72 15.86 -13.82 19.26
N LEU A 73 15.14 -12.89 18.65
CA LEU A 73 14.51 -11.72 19.31
C LEU A 73 15.51 -10.66 19.83
N GLY A 74 16.80 -10.79 19.53
CA GLY A 74 17.80 -9.75 19.85
C GLY A 74 18.41 -9.86 21.24
N PHE A 75 18.43 -11.06 21.83
CA PHE A 75 18.99 -11.29 23.16
C PHE A 75 20.51 -11.48 23.13
N ALA A 76 21.20 -10.92 24.13
CA ALA A 76 22.62 -11.09 24.40
C ALA A 76 22.83 -12.03 25.60
N PRO A 77 23.77 -12.98 25.53
CA PRO A 77 23.97 -13.95 26.61
C PRO A 77 24.65 -13.29 27.83
N LEU A 78 24.10 -13.56 29.02
CA LEU A 78 24.57 -13.01 30.30
C LEU A 78 25.78 -13.78 30.86
N GLY A 79 26.62 -13.12 31.65
CA GLY A 79 27.60 -13.79 32.52
C GLY A 79 26.93 -14.51 33.70
N LEU A 80 27.59 -15.51 34.32
CA LEU A 80 26.96 -16.28 35.40
C LEU A 80 26.67 -15.42 36.63
N ASP A 81 27.63 -14.59 37.06
CA ASP A 81 27.46 -13.73 38.22
C ASP A 81 26.40 -12.64 37.98
N GLU A 82 26.36 -12.11 36.76
CA GLU A 82 25.34 -11.15 36.29
C GLU A 82 23.94 -11.78 36.29
N ALA A 83 23.80 -13.01 35.78
CA ALA A 83 22.54 -13.74 35.83
C ALA A 83 22.04 -13.99 37.27
N ILE A 84 22.95 -14.23 38.22
CA ILE A 84 22.60 -14.38 39.64
C ILE A 84 22.13 -13.05 40.22
N GLU A 85 22.84 -11.97 39.93
CA GLU A 85 22.47 -10.62 40.38
C GLU A 85 21.10 -10.21 39.84
N ILE A 86 20.86 -10.37 38.54
CA ILE A 86 19.57 -10.10 37.89
C ILE A 86 18.47 -10.96 38.54
N ARG A 87 18.69 -12.26 38.72
CA ARG A 87 17.70 -13.12 39.38
C ARG A 87 17.34 -12.62 40.77
N ASP A 88 18.34 -12.27 41.57
CA ASP A 88 18.12 -11.81 42.94
C ASP A 88 17.34 -10.47 42.97
N ILE A 89 17.59 -9.59 42.00
CA ILE A 89 16.81 -8.36 41.76
C ILE A 89 15.36 -8.70 41.37
N LEU A 90 15.16 -9.57 40.38
CA LEU A 90 13.82 -9.98 39.92
C LEU A 90 12.99 -10.61 41.06
N VAL A 91 13.62 -11.44 41.89
CA VAL A 91 12.97 -12.05 43.07
C VAL A 91 12.60 -10.99 44.10
N LEU A 92 13.48 -10.01 44.35
CA LEU A 92 13.21 -8.93 45.29
C LEU A 92 12.01 -8.08 44.82
N VAL A 93 12.03 -7.66 43.55
CA VAL A 93 10.94 -6.86 42.94
C VAL A 93 9.63 -7.62 42.99
N ALA A 94 9.62 -8.89 42.57
CA ALA A 94 8.39 -9.68 42.57
C ALA A 94 7.80 -9.88 43.97
N ARG A 95 8.65 -10.05 45.01
CA ARG A 95 8.20 -10.14 46.40
C ARG A 95 7.63 -8.84 46.92
N ASP A 96 8.26 -7.72 46.58
CA ASP A 96 7.82 -6.39 46.99
C ASP A 96 6.45 -6.06 46.37
N GLU A 97 6.28 -6.27 45.07
CA GLU A 97 5.01 -6.02 44.38
C GLU A 97 3.89 -6.95 44.86
N ALA A 98 4.20 -8.24 45.07
CA ALA A 98 3.25 -9.20 45.63
C ALA A 98 2.74 -8.77 47.02
N ALA A 99 3.59 -8.14 47.83
CA ALA A 99 3.22 -7.63 49.15
C ALA A 99 2.34 -6.37 49.09
N HIS A 100 2.52 -5.51 48.08
CA HIS A 100 1.85 -4.21 47.99
C HIS A 100 0.54 -4.22 47.19
N SER A 101 0.44 -5.02 46.13
CA SER A 101 -0.74 -5.01 45.24
C SER A 101 -1.31 -6.40 44.95
N GLY A 102 -0.64 -7.47 45.40
CA GLY A 102 -0.95 -8.85 45.01
C GLY A 102 -0.68 -9.15 43.53
N ALA A 103 -0.40 -8.12 42.72
CA ALA A 103 0.14 -8.29 41.39
C ALA A 103 1.49 -9.02 41.53
N ARG A 104 1.68 -10.09 40.74
CA ARG A 104 2.90 -10.90 40.71
C ARG A 104 3.15 -11.85 41.89
N ALA A 105 2.13 -12.17 42.70
CA ALA A 105 2.24 -13.23 43.72
C ALA A 105 2.73 -14.58 43.15
N ASN A 106 2.26 -14.94 41.94
CA ASN A 106 2.73 -16.14 41.24
C ASN A 106 4.22 -16.04 40.86
N ALA A 107 4.67 -14.89 40.37
CA ALA A 107 6.06 -14.68 39.96
C ALA A 107 7.04 -14.75 41.15
N ALA A 108 6.67 -14.20 42.30
CA ALA A 108 7.47 -14.30 43.53
C ALA A 108 7.68 -15.75 44.00
N GLU A 109 6.74 -16.65 43.66
CA GLU A 109 6.82 -18.07 44.00
C GLU A 109 7.75 -18.85 43.08
N TYR A 110 7.69 -18.62 41.75
CA TYR A 110 8.46 -19.40 40.80
C TYR A 110 9.83 -18.81 40.44
N LEU A 111 10.00 -17.49 40.40
CA LEU A 111 11.25 -16.83 39.97
C LEU A 111 12.53 -17.27 40.70
N PRO A 112 12.53 -17.62 42.01
CA PRO A 112 13.72 -18.16 42.66
C PRO A 112 14.24 -19.46 42.03
N ARG A 113 13.40 -20.15 41.26
CA ARG A 113 13.70 -21.38 40.53
C ARG A 113 13.79 -21.17 39.02
N PHE A 114 13.91 -19.93 38.56
CA PHE A 114 14.26 -19.60 37.20
C PHE A 114 15.64 -18.94 37.19
N LEU A 115 16.43 -19.22 36.14
CA LEU A 115 17.76 -18.62 35.99
C LEU A 115 17.81 -17.82 34.69
N PRO A 116 18.09 -16.50 34.74
CA PRO A 116 18.37 -15.71 33.56
C PRO A 116 19.59 -16.25 32.81
N ILE A 117 19.49 -16.32 31.48
CA ILE A 117 20.60 -16.74 30.60
C ILE A 117 20.94 -15.68 29.54
N ALA A 118 20.02 -14.76 29.25
CA ALA A 118 20.21 -13.70 28.28
C ALA A 118 19.32 -12.49 28.60
N GLU A 119 19.69 -11.32 28.11
CA GLU A 119 18.93 -10.06 28.22
C GLU A 119 18.84 -9.35 26.87
N ASP A 120 17.80 -8.55 26.67
CA ASP A 120 17.68 -7.66 25.51
C ASP A 120 17.97 -6.20 25.90
N ALA A 121 17.88 -5.28 24.94
CA ALA A 121 18.06 -3.85 25.22
C ALA A 121 16.88 -3.20 25.96
N GLY A 122 15.72 -3.86 25.99
CA GLY A 122 14.49 -3.41 26.66
C GLY A 122 14.41 -3.78 28.14
N GLY A 123 15.30 -4.64 28.63
CA GLY A 123 15.28 -5.14 30.01
C GLY A 123 14.46 -6.41 30.20
N ASP A 124 14.06 -7.06 29.09
CA ASP A 124 13.47 -8.39 29.11
C ASP A 124 14.56 -9.45 29.22
N HIS A 125 14.18 -10.63 29.71
CA HIS A 125 15.12 -11.71 29.99
C HIS A 125 14.67 -13.06 29.44
N LEU A 126 15.63 -13.85 28.94
CA LEU A 126 15.41 -15.28 28.73
C LEU A 126 15.72 -16.03 30.01
N LEU A 127 14.75 -16.78 30.52
CA LEU A 127 14.85 -17.53 31.76
C LEU A 127 14.75 -19.04 31.52
N VAL A 128 15.60 -19.81 32.19
CA VAL A 128 15.54 -21.28 32.23
C VAL A 128 14.74 -21.73 33.45
N ASP A 129 13.76 -22.62 33.25
CA ASP A 129 12.96 -23.20 34.33
C ASP A 129 13.71 -24.33 35.05
N LEU A 130 14.06 -24.12 36.33
CA LEU A 130 14.73 -25.10 37.18
C LEU A 130 13.78 -25.72 38.23
N ARG A 131 12.46 -25.65 38.01
CA ARG A 131 11.47 -26.32 38.88
C ARG A 131 11.44 -27.81 38.59
N SER A 132 12.14 -28.56 39.44
CA SER A 132 12.16 -30.03 39.43
C SER A 132 10.76 -30.65 39.33
N GLY A 133 10.58 -31.62 38.44
CA GLY A 133 9.34 -32.40 38.29
C GLY A 133 8.27 -31.76 37.41
N GLN A 134 8.51 -30.56 36.87
CA GLN A 134 7.66 -29.96 35.84
C GLN A 134 8.02 -30.49 34.45
N PRO A 135 7.06 -30.60 33.51
CA PRO A 135 7.37 -30.97 32.12
C PRO A 135 8.24 -29.93 31.41
N THR A 136 8.33 -28.72 31.96
CA THR A 136 9.12 -27.59 31.46
C THR A 136 10.50 -27.48 32.09
N TYR A 137 10.93 -28.43 32.93
CA TYR A 137 12.26 -28.40 33.55
C TYR A 137 13.36 -28.38 32.49
N GLY A 138 14.18 -27.32 32.49
CA GLY A 138 15.22 -27.05 31.49
C GLY A 138 14.77 -26.21 30.29
N ALA A 139 13.47 -25.93 30.15
CA ALA A 139 12.93 -25.11 29.06
C ALA A 139 13.25 -23.63 29.23
N VAL A 140 13.33 -22.92 28.11
CA VAL A 140 13.63 -21.49 28.02
C VAL A 140 12.36 -20.69 27.76
N PHE A 141 12.12 -19.68 28.58
CA PHE A 141 10.97 -18.79 28.51
C PHE A 141 11.41 -17.34 28.27
N LEU A 142 10.57 -16.59 27.56
CA LEU A 142 10.62 -15.14 27.56
C LEU A 142 9.97 -14.65 28.87
N TRP A 143 10.71 -13.83 29.61
CA TRP A 143 10.16 -13.06 30.72
C TRP A 143 10.04 -11.62 30.27
N ASP A 144 8.78 -11.20 30.14
CA ASP A 144 8.35 -9.83 29.87
C ASP A 144 8.07 -9.13 31.20
N HIS A 145 8.73 -7.99 31.41
CA HIS A 145 8.59 -7.18 32.63
C HIS A 145 7.21 -6.51 32.75
N GLU A 146 6.40 -6.44 31.69
CA GLU A 146 5.05 -5.85 31.65
C GLU A 146 3.94 -6.92 31.79
N ALA A 147 4.12 -8.14 31.25
CA ALA A 147 3.10 -9.19 31.24
C ALA A 147 3.60 -10.58 31.68
N PRO A 148 3.82 -10.81 33.00
CA PRO A 148 4.34 -12.08 33.50
C PRO A 148 3.30 -13.20 33.44
N GLY A 149 3.40 -14.10 32.45
CA GLY A 149 2.59 -15.30 32.33
C GLY A 149 3.40 -16.52 31.90
N SER A 150 3.06 -17.72 32.40
CA SER A 150 3.65 -18.97 31.91
C SER A 150 3.03 -19.36 30.58
N GLY A 151 3.54 -18.79 29.49
CA GLY A 151 3.18 -19.13 28.12
C GLY A 151 3.79 -20.45 27.65
N VAL A 152 3.72 -20.72 26.35
CA VAL A 152 4.45 -21.82 25.71
C VAL A 152 5.95 -21.49 25.77
N PRO A 153 6.86 -22.41 26.15
CA PRO A 153 8.29 -22.14 26.13
C PRO A 153 8.77 -21.79 24.71
N LEU A 154 9.71 -20.85 24.61
CA LEU A 154 10.36 -20.52 23.34
C LEU A 154 11.14 -21.75 22.83
N TRP A 155 11.86 -22.41 23.72
CA TRP A 155 12.59 -23.66 23.45
C TRP A 155 12.42 -24.63 24.61
N ASN A 156 12.34 -25.93 24.34
CA ASN A 156 12.20 -26.94 25.41
C ASN A 156 13.51 -27.21 26.16
N SER A 157 14.64 -26.67 25.68
CA SER A 157 15.97 -26.84 26.28
C SER A 157 16.93 -25.75 25.77
N VAL A 158 18.07 -25.56 26.46
CA VAL A 158 19.13 -24.66 25.97
C VAL A 158 19.81 -25.24 24.73
N SER A 159 19.84 -26.57 24.61
CA SER A 159 20.29 -27.25 23.39
C SER A 159 19.44 -26.88 22.17
N GLU A 160 18.11 -26.84 22.33
CA GLU A 160 17.17 -26.45 21.26
C GLU A 160 17.34 -24.97 20.90
N LEU A 161 17.52 -24.08 21.89
CA LEU A 161 17.83 -22.66 21.63
C LEU A 161 19.07 -22.52 20.75
N LEU A 162 20.17 -23.18 21.12
CA LEU A 162 21.42 -23.09 20.38
C LEU A 162 21.32 -23.70 18.98
N ALA A 163 20.65 -24.85 18.84
CA ALA A 163 20.47 -25.51 17.57
C ALA A 163 19.58 -24.69 16.61
N ASP A 164 18.45 -24.16 17.11
CA ASP A 164 17.53 -23.31 16.35
C ASP A 164 18.22 -22.02 15.90
N THR A 165 18.99 -21.39 16.79
CA THR A 165 19.78 -20.19 16.46
C THR A 165 20.86 -20.48 15.43
N ALA A 166 21.62 -21.57 15.60
CA ALA A 166 22.68 -21.96 14.66
C ALA A 166 22.10 -22.26 13.27
N GLU A 167 20.97 -22.96 13.22
CA GLU A 167 20.27 -23.24 11.97
C GLU A 167 19.81 -21.94 11.31
N ALA A 168 19.09 -21.09 12.03
CA ALA A 168 18.58 -19.83 11.50
C ALA A 168 19.68 -18.91 10.95
N LEU A 169 20.80 -18.77 11.65
CA LEU A 169 21.93 -17.96 11.19
C LEU A 169 22.61 -18.58 9.95
N THR A 170 22.82 -19.89 9.94
CA THR A 170 23.62 -20.54 8.88
C THR A 170 22.83 -20.83 7.59
N THR A 171 21.51 -21.01 7.67
CA THR A 171 20.66 -21.35 6.52
C THR A 171 19.69 -20.24 6.12
N GLY A 172 19.48 -19.24 6.99
CA GLY A 172 18.48 -18.20 6.80
C GLY A 172 17.05 -18.65 7.07
N THR A 173 16.83 -19.85 7.63
CA THR A 173 15.48 -20.31 8.00
C THR A 173 14.96 -19.61 9.27
N PRO A 174 13.64 -19.47 9.45
CA PRO A 174 13.10 -18.84 10.65
C PRO A 174 13.36 -19.62 11.94
N ALA A 175 14.00 -18.97 12.91
CA ALA A 175 14.02 -19.40 14.31
C ALA A 175 12.61 -19.32 14.92
N LEU A 176 12.38 -19.97 16.06
CA LEU A 176 11.09 -20.02 16.77
C LEU A 176 9.94 -20.70 15.99
N SER A 177 10.25 -21.37 14.89
CA SER A 177 9.28 -22.19 14.14
C SER A 177 8.63 -23.27 15.02
N GLY A 178 9.42 -23.91 15.90
CA GLY A 178 8.92 -24.89 16.87
C GLY A 178 8.00 -24.29 17.93
N HIS A 179 8.29 -23.07 18.40
CA HIS A 179 7.45 -22.33 19.35
C HIS A 179 6.08 -22.02 18.74
N ALA A 180 6.06 -21.49 17.51
CA ALA A 180 4.83 -21.19 16.79
C ALA A 180 3.97 -22.45 16.56
N GLN A 181 4.59 -23.59 16.20
CA GLN A 181 3.88 -24.88 16.04
C GLN A 181 3.23 -25.37 17.33
N ARG A 182 3.81 -25.06 18.49
CA ARG A 182 3.26 -25.38 19.82
C ARG A 182 2.18 -24.40 20.28
N GLY A 183 1.78 -23.43 19.43
CA GLY A 183 0.77 -22.42 19.75
C GLY A 183 1.32 -21.23 20.55
N GLY A 184 2.62 -20.98 20.44
CA GLY A 184 3.28 -19.83 21.04
C GLY A 184 2.86 -18.48 20.44
N VAL A 185 3.05 -17.41 21.22
CA VAL A 185 2.66 -16.04 20.83
C VAL A 185 3.77 -15.32 20.06
N GLU A 186 5.03 -15.67 20.30
CA GLU A 186 6.15 -15.08 19.57
C GLU A 186 6.20 -15.60 18.14
N ARG A 187 6.46 -14.68 17.22
CA ARG A 187 6.50 -15.01 15.79
C ARG A 187 7.85 -15.62 15.44
N PRO A 188 7.89 -16.56 14.46
CA PRO A 188 9.15 -16.98 13.88
C PRO A 188 9.93 -15.76 13.40
N CYS A 189 11.25 -15.76 13.52
CA CYS A 189 12.09 -14.63 13.13
C CYS A 189 13.34 -15.07 12.37
N VAL A 190 13.84 -14.22 11.50
CA VAL A 190 15.06 -14.43 10.70
C VAL A 190 16.05 -13.32 10.99
N ALA A 191 17.34 -13.64 10.83
CA ALA A 191 18.43 -12.71 11.08
C ALA A 191 18.96 -12.10 9.78
N THR A 192 19.21 -10.79 9.79
CA THR A 192 19.95 -10.06 8.74
C THR A 192 21.16 -9.34 9.33
N VAL A 193 22.15 -9.08 8.48
CA VAL A 193 23.40 -8.41 8.86
C VAL A 193 23.47 -7.08 8.14
N THR A 194 23.29 -5.98 8.88
CA THR A 194 23.23 -4.61 8.35
C THR A 194 24.30 -3.73 9.00
N GLY A 195 25.58 -4.04 8.76
CA GLY A 195 26.72 -3.22 9.24
C GLY A 195 26.82 -3.04 10.76
N SER A 196 26.01 -3.79 11.52
CA SER A 196 25.85 -3.74 12.97
C SER A 196 26.86 -4.63 13.71
N ARG A 197 27.01 -4.43 15.02
CA ARG A 197 27.84 -5.27 15.91
C ARG A 197 27.25 -6.67 16.18
N ALA A 198 26.00 -6.91 15.79
CA ALA A 198 25.23 -8.14 16.01
C ALA A 198 24.17 -8.31 14.90
N PRO A 199 23.71 -9.54 14.57
CA PRO A 199 22.61 -9.72 13.63
C PRO A 199 21.32 -9.04 14.14
N VAL A 200 20.54 -8.49 13.22
CA VAL A 200 19.23 -7.90 13.52
C VAL A 200 18.17 -8.95 13.21
N TRP A 201 17.35 -9.27 14.20
CA TRP A 201 16.25 -10.21 14.06
C TRP A 201 14.96 -9.48 13.69
N HIS A 202 14.26 -9.99 12.68
CA HIS A 202 12.97 -9.48 12.25
C HIS A 202 11.98 -10.62 12.09
N ASP A 203 10.68 -10.31 12.26
CA ASP A 203 9.59 -11.26 12.02
C ASP A 203 9.79 -11.95 10.67
N ALA A 204 9.75 -13.28 10.69
CA ALA A 204 9.73 -14.09 9.50
C ALA A 204 8.31 -14.03 8.95
N HIS A 205 8.16 -13.33 7.84
CA HIS A 205 6.93 -13.35 7.10
C HIS A 205 6.77 -14.71 6.40
N PRO A 206 5.55 -15.27 6.32
CA PRO A 206 5.34 -16.52 5.62
C PRO A 206 5.91 -16.43 4.19
N ASP A 207 6.76 -17.36 3.79
CA ASP A 207 7.20 -17.42 2.40
C ASP A 207 5.96 -17.60 1.50
N LEU A 208 5.84 -16.78 0.45
CA LEU A 208 4.78 -16.89 -0.55
C LEU A 208 4.70 -18.32 -1.11
N ALA A 209 5.85 -18.99 -1.26
CA ALA A 209 5.93 -20.38 -1.72
C ALA A 209 5.28 -21.40 -0.76
N SER A 210 5.06 -21.05 0.51
CA SER A 210 4.46 -21.95 1.49
C SER A 210 2.96 -22.21 1.23
N PHE A 211 2.31 -21.35 0.44
CA PHE A 211 0.89 -21.43 0.12
C PHE A 211 0.56 -21.13 -1.34
N THR A 212 1.58 -20.94 -2.19
CA THR A 212 1.38 -20.70 -3.62
C THR A 212 2.30 -21.56 -4.50
N SER A 213 1.95 -21.67 -5.78
CA SER A 213 2.72 -22.31 -6.83
C SER A 213 2.88 -21.36 -8.02
N PRO A 214 4.06 -21.29 -8.66
CA PRO A 214 4.26 -20.45 -9.84
C PRO A 214 3.49 -20.99 -11.05
N SER A 215 2.95 -20.10 -11.87
CA SER A 215 2.36 -20.46 -13.16
C SER A 215 3.42 -21.01 -14.12
N ALA A 216 3.09 -22.11 -14.80
CA ALA A 216 3.95 -22.69 -15.84
C ALA A 216 3.98 -21.83 -17.11
N GLU A 217 2.89 -21.13 -17.43
CA GLU A 217 2.76 -20.34 -18.66
C GLU A 217 3.38 -18.93 -18.51
N ARG A 218 3.17 -18.31 -17.35
CA ARG A 218 3.65 -16.96 -17.03
C ARG A 218 4.38 -16.99 -15.68
N PRO A 219 5.54 -17.66 -15.57
CA PRO A 219 6.26 -17.71 -14.30
C PRO A 219 6.58 -16.30 -13.80
N PRO A 220 6.52 -16.04 -12.47
CA PRO A 220 7.00 -14.78 -11.91
C PRO A 220 8.43 -14.48 -12.32
N VAL A 221 8.74 -13.21 -12.57
CA VAL A 221 10.07 -12.76 -12.98
C VAL A 221 10.41 -11.52 -12.14
N PRO A 222 11.47 -11.58 -11.30
CA PRO A 222 11.97 -10.43 -10.57
C PRO A 222 12.23 -9.21 -11.45
N VAL A 223 12.08 -8.04 -10.86
CA VAL A 223 12.53 -6.77 -11.45
C VAL A 223 13.40 -6.10 -10.39
N PRO A 224 14.65 -5.71 -10.70
CA PRO A 224 15.48 -4.97 -9.76
C PRO A 224 14.81 -3.69 -9.28
N VAL A 225 14.79 -3.46 -7.98
CA VAL A 225 14.23 -2.26 -7.35
C VAL A 225 15.31 -1.56 -6.53
N ASP A 226 15.48 -0.25 -6.73
CA ASP A 226 16.26 0.59 -5.82
C ASP A 226 15.35 1.04 -4.65
N TRP A 227 15.30 0.24 -3.60
CA TRP A 227 14.47 0.52 -2.43
C TRP A 227 14.85 1.84 -1.74
N THR A 228 16.13 2.23 -1.76
CA THR A 228 16.56 3.48 -1.14
C THR A 228 15.96 4.68 -1.87
N ALA A 229 15.99 4.66 -3.21
CA ALA A 229 15.38 5.70 -4.02
C ALA A 229 13.84 5.73 -3.88
N VAL A 230 13.19 4.56 -3.86
CA VAL A 230 11.74 4.43 -3.70
C VAL A 230 11.28 4.97 -2.34
N GLU A 231 11.91 4.55 -1.24
CA GLU A 231 11.56 5.00 0.11
C GLU A 231 11.84 6.50 0.30
N ALA A 232 12.92 7.02 -0.29
CA ALA A 232 13.20 8.46 -0.29
C ALA A 232 12.13 9.27 -1.04
N TRP A 233 11.65 8.77 -2.19
CA TRP A 233 10.60 9.41 -2.97
C TRP A 233 9.23 9.35 -2.26
N LEU A 234 8.90 8.22 -1.62
CA LEU A 234 7.67 8.06 -0.84
C LEU A 234 7.68 8.85 0.48
N GLY A 235 8.87 9.14 1.01
CA GLY A 235 9.07 9.76 2.32
C GLY A 235 8.83 8.81 3.51
N LEU A 236 8.92 7.50 3.29
CA LEU A 236 8.64 6.45 4.28
C LEU A 236 9.33 5.13 3.91
N ARG A 237 9.60 4.31 4.93
CA ARG A 237 10.07 2.94 4.75
C ARG A 237 8.91 2.00 4.41
N LEU A 238 9.17 0.97 3.61
CA LEU A 238 8.17 -0.03 3.22
C LEU A 238 8.32 -1.33 4.05
N PRO A 239 7.23 -2.12 4.21
CA PRO A 239 7.29 -3.41 4.88
C PRO A 239 8.32 -4.36 4.23
N ASP A 240 9.04 -5.12 5.04
CA ASP A 240 10.06 -6.05 4.57
C ASP A 240 9.46 -7.24 3.81
N ASP A 241 8.24 -7.70 4.17
CA ASP A 241 7.53 -8.74 3.42
C ASP A 241 7.22 -8.35 1.98
N TYR A 242 6.84 -7.11 1.77
CA TYR A 242 6.61 -6.55 0.44
C TYR A 242 7.89 -6.47 -0.38
N LYS A 243 8.98 -5.96 0.21
CA LYS A 243 10.27 -5.83 -0.47
C LYS A 243 10.81 -7.21 -0.88
N GLN A 244 10.74 -8.18 0.03
CA GLN A 244 11.13 -9.58 -0.25
C GLN A 244 10.27 -10.20 -1.37
N LEU A 245 8.96 -9.98 -1.35
CA LEU A 245 8.06 -10.46 -2.40
C LEU A 245 8.41 -9.83 -3.76
N ALA A 246 8.62 -8.51 -3.79
CA ALA A 246 8.95 -7.78 -5.01
C ALA A 246 10.33 -8.19 -5.57
N ASP A 247 11.35 -8.33 -4.73
CA ASP A 247 12.69 -8.78 -5.11
C ASP A 247 12.70 -10.23 -5.61
N GLY A 248 11.87 -11.10 -5.01
CA GLY A 248 11.79 -12.52 -5.36
C GLY A 248 10.92 -12.84 -6.57
N HIS A 249 9.92 -12.00 -6.87
CA HIS A 249 8.88 -12.34 -7.85
C HIS A 249 8.50 -11.23 -8.85
N GLY A 250 8.84 -9.97 -8.56
CA GLY A 250 8.42 -8.82 -9.36
C GLY A 250 6.91 -8.55 -9.29
N PRO A 251 6.31 -7.88 -10.30
CA PRO A 251 4.87 -7.62 -10.32
C PRO A 251 4.10 -8.93 -10.51
N LEU A 252 3.11 -9.16 -9.63
CA LEU A 252 2.41 -10.43 -9.53
C LEU A 252 0.92 -10.33 -9.89
N ASP A 253 0.47 -11.32 -10.66
CA ASP A 253 -0.90 -11.76 -10.80
C ASP A 253 -1.12 -12.90 -9.81
N PHE A 254 -1.68 -12.57 -8.65
CA PHE A 254 -1.91 -13.46 -7.53
C PHE A 254 -3.33 -14.03 -7.58
N GLY A 255 -3.44 -15.36 -7.62
CA GLY A 255 -4.70 -16.09 -7.65
C GLY A 255 -5.60 -15.71 -8.82
N GLU A 256 -5.02 -15.29 -9.95
CA GLU A 256 -5.72 -14.84 -11.15
C GLU A 256 -6.72 -13.70 -10.90
N TYR A 257 -6.59 -12.99 -9.77
CA TYR A 257 -7.56 -11.98 -9.37
C TYR A 257 -6.91 -10.70 -8.83
N LEU A 258 -5.85 -10.82 -8.01
CA LEU A 258 -5.16 -9.68 -7.44
C LEU A 258 -3.91 -9.32 -8.25
N TRP A 259 -3.71 -8.04 -8.51
CA TRP A 259 -2.44 -7.50 -8.98
C TRP A 259 -1.70 -6.90 -7.79
N ILE A 260 -0.51 -7.43 -7.51
CA ILE A 260 0.44 -6.85 -6.57
C ILE A 260 1.37 -5.96 -7.40
N HIS A 261 1.28 -4.66 -7.15
CA HIS A 261 2.06 -3.66 -7.87
C HIS A 261 3.39 -3.48 -7.17
N VAL A 262 4.47 -3.53 -7.96
CA VAL A 262 5.84 -3.28 -7.49
C VAL A 262 6.44 -2.11 -8.27
N PRO A 263 7.49 -1.44 -7.75
CA PRO A 263 8.15 -0.33 -8.44
C PRO A 263 8.78 -0.78 -9.77
N CYS A 264 7.99 -0.73 -10.84
CA CYS A 264 8.38 -1.11 -12.19
C CYS A 264 7.69 -0.20 -13.23
N VAL A 265 8.24 -0.18 -14.43
CA VAL A 265 7.71 0.57 -15.56
C VAL A 265 7.52 -0.33 -16.77
N ARG A 266 6.47 -0.06 -17.54
CA ARG A 266 6.32 -0.53 -18.91
C ARG A 266 5.85 0.64 -19.75
N ARG A 267 6.71 1.07 -20.68
CA ARG A 267 6.44 2.21 -21.57
C ARG A 267 5.02 2.12 -22.17
N ASP A 268 4.30 3.25 -22.10
CA ASP A 268 2.94 3.47 -22.61
C ASP A 268 1.85 2.55 -22.01
N ARG A 269 2.15 1.87 -20.90
CA ARG A 269 1.23 0.89 -20.30
C ARG A 269 1.11 0.98 -18.78
N PHE A 270 2.21 1.23 -18.08
CA PHE A 270 2.22 1.31 -16.63
C PHE A 270 3.45 2.08 -16.15
N ASP A 271 3.23 3.05 -15.28
CA ASP A 271 4.26 3.67 -14.44
C ASP A 271 3.81 3.57 -12.98
N TYR A 272 4.68 3.07 -12.11
CA TYR A 272 4.34 2.88 -10.70
C TYR A 272 3.99 4.19 -9.99
N GLY A 273 4.69 5.28 -10.30
CA GLY A 273 4.46 6.59 -9.70
C GLY A 273 3.13 7.22 -10.15
N ASP A 274 2.80 7.09 -11.43
CA ASP A 274 1.52 7.54 -11.97
C ASP A 274 0.36 6.74 -11.39
N TRP A 275 0.48 5.40 -11.39
CA TRP A 275 -0.52 4.52 -10.78
C TRP A 275 -0.76 4.86 -9.31
N LEU A 276 0.31 5.09 -8.53
CA LEU A 276 0.18 5.39 -7.11
C LEU A 276 -0.53 6.74 -6.89
N ARG A 277 -0.14 7.80 -7.62
CA ARG A 277 -0.76 9.13 -7.55
C ARG A 277 -2.24 9.09 -7.91
N GLU A 278 -2.58 8.47 -9.03
CA GLU A 278 -3.97 8.35 -9.48
C GLU A 278 -4.80 7.52 -8.49
N THR A 279 -4.26 6.41 -8.00
CA THR A 279 -4.94 5.54 -7.04
C THR A 279 -5.22 6.27 -5.73
N HIS A 280 -4.25 7.03 -5.21
CA HIS A 280 -4.42 7.86 -4.01
C HIS A 280 -5.45 8.97 -4.21
N ARG A 281 -5.41 9.67 -5.35
CA ARG A 281 -6.41 10.67 -5.71
C ARG A 281 -7.81 10.07 -5.76
N SER A 282 -8.00 8.95 -6.47
CA SER A 282 -9.30 8.27 -6.54
C SER A 282 -9.77 7.77 -5.17
N ALA A 283 -8.86 7.30 -4.31
CA ALA A 283 -9.21 6.89 -2.95
C ALA A 283 -9.66 8.07 -2.09
N ARG A 284 -9.01 9.23 -2.22
CA ARG A 284 -9.40 10.48 -1.54
C ARG A 284 -10.80 10.94 -1.96
N ILE A 285 -11.06 11.01 -3.27
CA ILE A 285 -12.38 11.37 -3.81
C ILE A 285 -13.45 10.43 -3.25
N ALA A 286 -13.20 9.11 -3.27
CA ALA A 286 -14.13 8.13 -2.74
C ALA A 286 -14.34 8.27 -1.22
N ALA A 287 -13.28 8.56 -0.46
CA ALA A 287 -13.37 8.77 0.99
C ALA A 287 -14.25 9.97 1.35
N ARG A 288 -14.29 11.04 0.53
CA ARG A 288 -15.15 12.20 0.79
C ARG A 288 -16.64 11.92 0.70
N GLN A 289 -17.03 10.85 0.00
CA GLN A 289 -18.41 10.38 -0.06
C GLN A 289 -18.87 9.71 1.26
N LEU A 290 -17.93 9.49 2.19
CA LEU A 290 -18.22 8.94 3.52
C LEU A 290 -18.46 10.06 4.55
N PRO A 291 -19.20 9.76 5.64
CA PRO A 291 -19.27 10.62 6.82
C PRO A 291 -17.88 11.00 7.32
N GLU A 292 -17.70 12.25 7.80
CA GLU A 292 -16.39 12.82 8.15
C GLU A 292 -15.60 11.97 9.17
N ASP A 293 -16.29 11.39 10.14
CA ASP A 293 -15.75 10.51 11.18
C ASP A 293 -15.34 9.12 10.69
N GLU A 294 -15.80 8.71 9.50
CA GLU A 294 -15.47 7.43 8.87
C GLU A 294 -14.42 7.56 7.76
N ARG A 295 -14.00 8.78 7.41
CA ARG A 295 -13.06 9.03 6.31
C ARG A 295 -11.67 8.51 6.65
N PRO A 296 -11.09 7.57 5.86
CA PRO A 296 -9.69 7.23 6.03
C PRO A 296 -8.81 8.41 5.61
N PHE A 297 -7.72 8.63 6.35
CA PHE A 297 -6.64 9.51 5.86
C PHE A 297 -6.00 8.87 4.63
N THR A 298 -5.78 9.64 3.56
CA THR A 298 -5.09 9.20 2.35
C THR A 298 -3.78 9.98 2.18
N ARG A 299 -2.79 9.35 1.55
CA ARG A 299 -1.54 10.06 1.22
C ARG A 299 -1.84 11.22 0.27
N PRO A 300 -1.10 12.36 0.37
CA PRO A 300 0.20 12.50 1.04
C PRO A 300 0.17 12.77 2.55
N ALA A 301 -0.99 12.96 3.18
CA ALA A 301 -1.11 13.27 4.61
C ALA A 301 -0.40 12.23 5.49
N PRO A 302 0.28 12.64 6.59
CA PRO A 302 0.90 11.71 7.53
C PRO A 302 -0.11 10.69 8.08
N GLY A 303 0.28 9.42 8.14
CA GLY A 303 -0.62 8.32 8.56
C GLY A 303 -1.66 7.90 7.51
N GLY A 304 -1.57 8.43 6.28
CA GLY A 304 -2.50 8.09 5.20
C GLY A 304 -2.31 6.69 4.60
N LEU A 305 -3.37 6.14 4.02
CA LEU A 305 -3.37 4.84 3.34
C LEU A 305 -2.37 4.80 2.16
N LEU A 306 -1.51 3.78 2.12
CA LEU A 306 -0.54 3.57 1.04
C LEU A 306 -0.95 2.40 0.14
N ALA A 307 -1.26 2.66 -1.14
CA ALA A 307 -1.72 1.62 -2.05
C ALA A 307 -0.57 0.68 -2.46
N TRP A 308 -0.87 -0.61 -2.60
CA TRP A 308 0.10 -1.63 -3.02
C TRP A 308 -0.47 -2.66 -3.98
N GLY A 309 -1.79 -2.74 -4.14
CA GLY A 309 -2.42 -3.73 -4.99
C GLY A 309 -3.81 -3.31 -5.45
N SER A 310 -4.32 -4.01 -6.46
CA SER A 310 -5.69 -3.86 -6.94
C SER A 310 -6.27 -5.19 -7.38
N SER A 311 -7.58 -5.39 -7.26
CA SER A 311 -8.26 -6.56 -7.81
C SER A 311 -8.75 -6.32 -9.24
N ARG A 312 -8.99 -7.41 -9.98
CA ARG A 312 -9.69 -7.35 -11.28
C ARG A 312 -11.13 -6.81 -11.15
N GLY A 313 -11.73 -6.86 -9.96
CA GLY A 313 -13.03 -6.28 -9.64
C GLY A 313 -12.98 -4.76 -9.35
N GLY A 314 -11.79 -4.16 -9.40
CA GLY A 314 -11.58 -2.74 -9.13
C GLY A 314 -11.37 -2.41 -7.65
N ASP A 315 -11.25 -3.39 -6.76
CA ASP A 315 -10.90 -3.14 -5.36
C ASP A 315 -9.46 -2.66 -5.26
N VAL A 316 -9.15 -1.83 -4.28
CA VAL A 316 -7.80 -1.31 -4.07
C VAL A 316 -7.32 -1.72 -2.68
N LEU A 317 -6.11 -2.23 -2.61
CA LEU A 317 -5.48 -2.71 -1.40
C LEU A 317 -4.43 -1.70 -0.93
N PHE A 318 -4.52 -1.36 0.36
CA PHE A 318 -3.68 -0.38 1.02
C PHE A 318 -3.03 -0.96 2.28
N TRP A 319 -1.94 -0.33 2.72
CA TRP A 319 -1.47 -0.40 4.09
C TRP A 319 -2.01 0.78 4.89
N ASP A 320 -2.45 0.52 6.12
CA ASP A 320 -2.72 1.55 7.12
C ASP A 320 -1.40 1.96 7.79
N THR A 321 -0.85 3.09 7.34
CA THR A 321 0.44 3.60 7.85
C THR A 321 0.31 4.30 9.21
N SER A 322 -0.92 4.54 9.69
CA SER A 322 -1.16 5.15 11.01
C SER A 322 -0.99 4.18 12.17
N VAL A 323 -0.95 2.87 11.90
CA VAL A 323 -0.91 1.82 12.93
C VAL A 323 0.40 1.83 13.71
N SER A 324 1.52 2.20 13.08
CA SER A 324 2.86 2.11 13.67
C SER A 324 3.89 2.87 12.84
N GLU A 325 4.91 3.43 13.50
CA GLU A 325 6.11 3.97 12.82
C GLU A 325 6.98 2.86 12.20
N ASP A 326 6.88 1.64 12.71
CA ASP A 326 7.48 0.44 12.11
C ASP A 326 6.59 -0.10 10.97
N PRO A 327 7.07 -0.08 9.70
CA PRO A 327 6.30 -0.56 8.55
C PRO A 327 5.91 -2.04 8.63
N ASN A 328 6.70 -2.87 9.32
CA ASN A 328 6.42 -4.30 9.44
C ASN A 328 5.15 -4.59 10.27
N ARG A 329 4.63 -3.59 10.98
CA ARG A 329 3.38 -3.66 11.74
C ARG A 329 2.17 -3.10 10.99
N TRP A 330 2.34 -2.59 9.77
CA TRP A 330 1.23 -2.07 8.99
C TRP A 330 0.25 -3.17 8.61
N THR A 331 -1.03 -2.81 8.58
CA THR A 331 -2.11 -3.77 8.31
C THR A 331 -2.86 -3.43 7.03
N VAL A 332 -3.43 -4.45 6.39
CA VAL A 332 -4.14 -4.32 5.12
C VAL A 332 -5.52 -3.69 5.31
N VAL A 333 -5.80 -2.70 4.47
CA VAL A 333 -7.12 -2.08 4.26
C VAL A 333 -7.52 -2.31 2.82
N VAL A 334 -8.77 -2.69 2.57
CA VAL A 334 -9.30 -2.84 1.21
C VAL A 334 -10.43 -1.86 1.00
N ARG A 335 -10.32 -1.07 -0.08
CA ARG A 335 -11.45 -0.31 -0.61
C ARG A 335 -12.21 -1.19 -1.59
N HIS A 336 -13.42 -1.59 -1.23
CA HIS A 336 -14.28 -2.42 -2.08
C HIS A 336 -15.06 -1.53 -3.04
N SER A 337 -14.94 -1.79 -4.35
CA SER A 337 -15.62 -0.96 -5.36
C SER A 337 -17.10 -1.30 -5.51
N HIS A 338 -17.49 -2.56 -5.23
CA HIS A 338 -18.87 -3.02 -5.32
C HIS A 338 -19.21 -3.98 -4.16
N PRO A 339 -19.28 -3.49 -2.91
CA PRO A 339 -19.67 -4.36 -1.79
C PRO A 339 -21.11 -4.85 -2.01
N ALA A 340 -21.30 -6.17 -1.97
CA ALA A 340 -22.65 -6.73 -2.11
C ALA A 340 -23.56 -6.19 -0.99
N PRO A 341 -24.79 -5.73 -1.30
CA PRO A 341 -25.72 -5.26 -0.28
C PRO A 341 -25.92 -6.32 0.82
N GLY A 342 -25.77 -5.91 2.09
CA GLY A 342 -25.89 -6.83 3.24
C GLY A 342 -24.66 -7.70 3.53
N SER A 343 -23.54 -7.52 2.82
CA SER A 343 -22.28 -8.25 3.08
C SER A 343 -21.60 -7.87 4.39
N GLY A 344 -21.97 -6.75 5.02
CA GLY A 344 -21.26 -6.20 6.18
C GLY A 344 -19.89 -5.61 5.85
N LEU A 345 -19.50 -5.57 4.57
CA LEU A 345 -18.28 -4.91 4.12
C LEU A 345 -18.44 -3.39 4.24
N LEU A 346 -17.47 -2.78 4.92
CA LEU A 346 -17.31 -1.33 4.93
C LEU A 346 -16.65 -0.89 3.61
N PRO A 347 -16.94 0.33 3.11
CA PRO A 347 -16.30 0.87 1.92
C PRO A 347 -14.76 0.81 2.00
N PHE A 348 -14.19 1.09 3.17
CA PHE A 348 -12.79 0.80 3.52
C PHE A 348 -12.76 -0.20 4.69
N HIS A 349 -12.50 -1.47 4.39
CA HIS A 349 -12.50 -2.53 5.37
C HIS A 349 -11.09 -2.82 5.87
N ARG A 350 -10.88 -2.77 7.20
CA ARG A 350 -9.59 -3.04 7.87
C ARG A 350 -9.53 -4.51 8.29
N TYR A 351 -8.48 -5.22 7.89
CA TYR A 351 -8.35 -6.66 8.17
C TYR A 351 -7.45 -6.99 9.37
N GLY A 352 -6.61 -6.05 9.81
CA GLY A 352 -5.68 -6.30 10.91
C GLY A 352 -4.59 -7.35 10.59
N LEU A 353 -4.33 -7.61 9.31
CA LEU A 353 -3.36 -8.60 8.84
C LEU A 353 -2.22 -7.90 8.10
N SER A 354 -1.00 -8.44 8.14
CA SER A 354 0.09 -8.02 7.25
C SER A 354 -0.22 -8.38 5.79
N LEU A 355 0.58 -7.90 4.83
CA LEU A 355 0.39 -8.22 3.41
C LEU A 355 0.36 -9.74 3.19
N THR A 356 1.39 -10.44 3.64
CA THR A 356 1.48 -11.89 3.43
C THR A 356 0.40 -12.64 4.22
N GLY A 357 0.09 -12.19 5.44
CA GLY A 357 -1.00 -12.75 6.24
C GLY A 357 -2.35 -12.65 5.53
N TYR A 358 -2.62 -11.51 4.90
CA TYR A 358 -3.81 -11.30 4.08
C TYR A 358 -3.82 -12.21 2.85
N LEU A 359 -2.74 -12.24 2.05
CA LEU A 359 -2.64 -13.10 0.87
C LEU A 359 -2.84 -14.59 1.21
N ARG A 360 -2.21 -15.08 2.28
CA ARG A 360 -2.40 -16.46 2.75
C ARG A 360 -3.86 -16.75 3.08
N ARG A 361 -4.57 -15.81 3.73
CA ARG A 361 -5.98 -15.97 4.09
C ARG A 361 -6.90 -15.91 2.88
N THR A 362 -6.52 -15.20 1.81
CA THR A 362 -7.27 -15.26 0.54
C THR A 362 -7.16 -16.63 -0.13
N VAL A 363 -6.05 -17.37 0.02
CA VAL A 363 -5.91 -18.72 -0.56
C VAL A 363 -6.48 -19.80 0.36
N ARG A 364 -6.23 -19.67 1.67
CA ARG A 364 -6.66 -20.60 2.71
C ARG A 364 -7.51 -19.85 3.73
N PRO A 365 -8.79 -19.57 3.44
CA PRO A 365 -9.65 -18.84 4.35
C PRO A 365 -9.82 -19.62 5.65
N ALA A 366 -9.71 -18.89 6.76
CA ALA A 366 -10.01 -19.36 8.10
C ALA A 366 -11.02 -18.40 8.75
N GLY A 367 -12.06 -18.93 9.37
CA GLY A 367 -13.16 -18.15 9.96
C GLY A 367 -14.12 -17.53 8.93
N GLU A 368 -15.03 -16.70 9.41
CA GLU A 368 -16.16 -16.14 8.63
C GLU A 368 -15.93 -14.72 8.09
N ALA A 369 -14.71 -14.17 8.21
CA ALA A 369 -14.42 -12.79 7.78
C ALA A 369 -14.61 -12.63 6.25
N PRO A 370 -15.30 -11.57 5.79
CA PRO A 370 -15.52 -11.34 4.36
C PRO A 370 -14.20 -10.99 3.69
N LEU A 371 -13.70 -11.83 2.78
CA LEU A 371 -12.40 -11.69 2.11
C LEU A 371 -12.59 -11.73 0.59
N LEU A 372 -11.62 -11.21 -0.17
CA LEU A 372 -11.56 -11.32 -1.63
C LEU A 372 -11.21 -12.75 -2.12
N GLY A 373 -11.76 -13.80 -1.50
CA GLY A 373 -11.42 -15.21 -1.79
C GLY A 373 -12.54 -16.19 -1.42
N PRO A 374 -12.30 -17.51 -1.50
CA PRO A 374 -11.01 -18.16 -1.73
C PRO A 374 -10.46 -17.94 -3.15
N LEU A 375 -9.17 -17.62 -3.24
CA LEU A 375 -8.42 -17.49 -4.49
C LEU A 375 -7.55 -18.74 -4.73
N PRO A 376 -7.29 -19.11 -5.99
CA PRO A 376 -6.25 -20.07 -6.32
C PRO A 376 -4.90 -19.66 -5.73
N GLY A 377 -4.13 -20.63 -5.21
CA GLY A 377 -2.75 -20.41 -4.78
C GLY A 377 -1.77 -20.32 -5.94
N THR A 378 -2.10 -19.63 -7.03
CA THR A 378 -1.24 -19.50 -8.21
C THR A 378 -0.62 -18.11 -8.24
N VAL A 379 0.67 -18.01 -8.52
CA VAL A 379 1.36 -16.72 -8.75
C VAL A 379 1.94 -16.67 -10.15
N ALA A 380 1.68 -15.59 -10.88
CA ALA A 380 2.13 -15.42 -12.25
C ALA A 380 2.68 -14.00 -12.49
N ARG A 381 3.50 -13.84 -13.53
CA ARG A 381 3.85 -12.50 -14.03
C ARG A 381 2.60 -11.78 -14.52
N THR A 382 2.40 -10.55 -14.07
CA THR A 382 1.25 -9.71 -14.45
C THR A 382 1.10 -9.61 -15.97
N ALA A 383 -0.09 -9.94 -16.48
CA ALA A 383 -0.34 -10.15 -17.91
C ALA A 383 -0.04 -8.93 -18.77
N TYR A 384 -0.33 -7.72 -18.27
CA TYR A 384 -0.04 -6.47 -18.96
C TYR A 384 1.37 -5.92 -18.68
N LEU A 385 2.18 -6.65 -17.92
CA LEU A 385 3.57 -6.34 -17.58
C LEU A 385 4.55 -7.46 -18.00
N PRO A 386 4.46 -8.05 -19.20
CA PRO A 386 5.35 -9.17 -19.57
C PRO A 386 6.82 -8.73 -19.60
N THR A 387 7.07 -7.48 -19.98
CA THR A 387 8.40 -6.88 -20.13
C THR A 387 8.60 -5.69 -19.19
N ALA A 388 8.10 -5.77 -17.94
CA ALA A 388 8.37 -4.75 -16.93
C ALA A 388 9.88 -4.56 -16.71
N GLU A 389 10.26 -3.29 -16.64
CA GLU A 389 11.62 -2.80 -16.43
C GLU A 389 11.74 -2.14 -15.04
N PRO A 390 12.95 -2.00 -14.48
CA PRO A 390 13.18 -1.25 -13.25
C PRO A 390 12.60 0.16 -13.32
N TRP A 391 11.85 0.54 -12.29
CA TRP A 391 11.35 1.91 -12.18
C TRP A 391 12.38 2.81 -11.52
N THR A 392 12.47 4.05 -12.01
CA THR A 392 13.28 5.10 -11.39
C THR A 392 12.32 6.18 -10.91
N PRO A 393 12.34 6.55 -9.62
CA PRO A 393 11.49 7.62 -9.13
C PRO A 393 11.67 8.91 -9.94
N PRO A 394 10.59 9.60 -10.33
CA PRO A 394 10.70 10.84 -11.07
C PRO A 394 11.38 11.90 -10.21
N ALA A 395 12.24 12.70 -10.82
CA ALA A 395 12.83 13.86 -10.16
C ALA A 395 11.72 14.86 -9.78
N PRO A 396 11.88 15.62 -8.68
CA PRO A 396 10.96 16.72 -8.37
C PRO A 396 10.86 17.68 -9.55
N THR A 397 9.67 17.79 -10.15
CA THR A 397 9.41 18.72 -11.25
C THR A 397 9.24 20.12 -10.68
N ALA A 398 9.90 21.12 -11.28
CA ALA A 398 9.64 22.50 -10.94
C ALA A 398 8.17 22.84 -11.26
N PRO A 399 7.50 23.73 -10.48
CA PRO A 399 6.14 24.14 -10.78
C PRO A 399 6.02 24.63 -12.22
N ARG A 400 4.97 24.20 -12.94
CA ARG A 400 4.76 24.58 -14.34
C ARG A 400 4.65 26.09 -14.54
N LEU A 401 4.08 26.79 -13.56
CA LEU A 401 3.86 28.23 -13.58
C LEU A 401 4.61 28.91 -12.42
N ALA A 402 5.18 30.09 -12.68
CA ALA A 402 5.66 30.96 -11.61
C ALA A 402 4.49 31.48 -10.76
N GLU A 403 4.74 31.92 -9.52
CA GLU A 403 3.68 32.37 -8.60
C GLU A 403 2.79 33.48 -9.20
N ALA A 404 3.39 34.43 -9.93
CA ALA A 404 2.65 35.50 -10.59
C ALA A 404 1.75 34.99 -11.73
N GLU A 405 2.24 34.04 -12.52
CA GLU A 405 1.48 33.39 -13.59
C GLU A 405 0.36 32.54 -13.02
N ARG A 406 0.62 31.82 -11.92
CA ARG A 406 -0.38 31.04 -11.20
C ARG A 406 -1.53 31.91 -10.70
N ARG A 407 -1.23 33.09 -10.14
CA ARG A 407 -2.26 34.08 -9.74
C ARG A 407 -3.11 34.53 -10.92
N ILE A 408 -2.50 34.77 -12.08
CA ILE A 408 -3.23 35.13 -13.29
C ILE A 408 -4.11 33.96 -13.78
N ALA A 409 -3.54 32.76 -13.84
CA ALA A 409 -4.24 31.57 -14.32
C ALA A 409 -5.45 31.20 -13.45
N LEU A 410 -5.31 31.30 -12.12
CA LEU A 410 -6.32 30.80 -11.18
C LEU A 410 -7.27 31.87 -10.63
N GLU A 411 -6.84 33.12 -10.51
CA GLU A 411 -7.59 34.11 -9.74
C GLU A 411 -7.98 35.33 -10.58
N THR A 412 -7.01 36.00 -11.21
CA THR A 412 -7.23 37.36 -11.73
C THR A 412 -7.43 37.43 -13.24
N GLY A 413 -6.93 36.46 -13.99
CA GLY A 413 -7.06 36.42 -15.45
C GLY A 413 -8.47 36.07 -15.90
N THR A 414 -8.85 36.52 -17.09
CA THR A 414 -10.18 36.30 -17.69
C THR A 414 -10.06 35.87 -19.15
N GLY A 415 -11.07 35.17 -19.66
CA GLY A 415 -11.16 34.80 -21.07
C GLY A 415 -10.02 33.91 -21.56
N LEU A 416 -9.75 33.99 -22.86
CA LEU A 416 -8.91 33.02 -23.57
C LEU A 416 -7.44 33.04 -23.12
N ASP A 417 -6.91 34.20 -22.74
CA ASP A 417 -5.50 34.30 -22.32
C ASP A 417 -5.25 33.61 -20.98
N ALA A 418 -6.21 33.71 -20.05
CA ALA A 418 -6.14 32.97 -18.80
C ALA A 418 -6.35 31.46 -19.02
N LEU A 419 -7.25 31.09 -19.93
CA LEU A 419 -7.46 29.69 -20.32
C LEU A 419 -6.20 29.08 -20.94
N ARG A 420 -5.49 29.80 -21.82
CA ARG A 420 -4.21 29.37 -22.41
C ARG A 420 -3.10 29.20 -21.38
N LEU A 421 -3.08 30.04 -20.36
CA LEU A 421 -2.10 29.94 -19.29
C LEU A 421 -2.38 28.73 -18.39
N LEU A 422 -3.66 28.48 -18.09
CA LEU A 422 -4.10 27.35 -17.28
C LEU A 422 -3.99 26.02 -18.03
N SER A 423 -4.52 25.95 -19.25
CA SER A 423 -4.51 24.77 -20.11
C SER A 423 -3.82 25.12 -21.43
N PRO A 424 -2.51 24.83 -21.57
CA PRO A 424 -1.76 25.19 -22.78
C PRO A 424 -2.39 24.61 -24.05
N PRO A 425 -2.54 25.41 -25.12
CA PRO A 425 -3.04 24.90 -26.40
C PRO A 425 -2.03 23.96 -27.05
N PRO A 426 -2.49 23.01 -27.89
CA PRO A 426 -1.60 22.15 -28.65
C PRO A 426 -0.78 22.97 -29.66
N GLU A 427 0.42 22.50 -29.99
CA GLU A 427 1.24 23.13 -31.05
C GLU A 427 0.53 23.13 -32.41
N ARG A 428 -0.34 22.13 -32.65
CA ARG A 428 -1.09 21.95 -33.90
C ARG A 428 -2.54 21.58 -33.57
N PRO A 429 -3.45 22.57 -33.49
CA PRO A 429 -4.87 22.28 -33.30
C PRO A 429 -5.44 21.53 -34.50
N TYR A 430 -6.27 20.53 -34.24
CA TYR A 430 -6.90 19.73 -35.28
C TYR A 430 -8.37 20.11 -35.43
N LEU A 431 -8.76 20.61 -36.60
CA LEU A 431 -10.15 20.98 -36.90
C LEU A 431 -10.83 20.04 -37.90
N GLY A 432 -10.07 19.19 -38.59
CA GLY A 432 -10.49 18.49 -39.80
C GLY A 432 -9.95 19.14 -41.07
N ASP A 433 -10.49 18.74 -42.23
CA ASP A 433 -9.99 19.05 -43.57
C ASP A 433 -10.90 19.98 -44.39
N GLY A 434 -12.00 20.45 -43.80
CA GLY A 434 -13.00 21.32 -44.40
C GLY A 434 -12.84 22.81 -44.07
N THR A 435 -13.90 23.59 -44.28
CA THR A 435 -13.96 25.03 -43.96
C THR A 435 -15.21 25.38 -43.17
N TRP A 436 -15.14 26.46 -42.37
CA TRP A 436 -16.27 26.96 -41.59
C TRP A 436 -17.48 27.33 -42.46
N GLU A 437 -17.27 27.91 -43.65
CA GLU A 437 -18.36 28.29 -44.56
C GLU A 437 -19.15 27.07 -45.03
N ARG A 438 -18.47 25.94 -45.26
CA ARG A 438 -19.13 24.68 -45.61
C ARG A 438 -19.97 24.20 -44.43
N LEU A 439 -19.38 24.14 -43.23
CA LEU A 439 -20.11 23.69 -42.03
C LEU A 439 -21.34 24.56 -41.76
N PHE A 440 -21.22 25.89 -41.87
CA PHE A 440 -22.35 26.81 -41.67
C PHE A 440 -23.45 26.62 -42.71
N THR A 441 -23.07 26.31 -43.95
CA THR A 441 -24.04 25.99 -45.01
C THR A 441 -24.76 24.69 -44.71
N GLU A 442 -24.06 23.66 -44.25
CA GLU A 442 -24.65 22.36 -43.91
C GLU A 442 -25.58 22.44 -42.70
N LEU A 443 -25.20 23.18 -41.65
CA LEU A 443 -26.05 23.43 -40.49
C LEU A 443 -27.20 24.42 -40.80
N GLY A 444 -27.12 25.22 -41.87
CA GLY A 444 -28.09 26.28 -42.14
C GLY A 444 -28.02 27.46 -41.16
N THR A 445 -26.96 27.53 -40.35
CA THR A 445 -26.69 28.62 -39.40
C THR A 445 -25.18 28.78 -39.20
N ARG A 446 -24.74 29.99 -38.89
CA ARG A 446 -23.39 30.18 -38.33
C ARG A 446 -23.35 29.66 -36.89
N LEU A 447 -22.15 29.30 -36.42
CA LEU A 447 -21.89 29.05 -35.01
C LEU A 447 -21.49 30.34 -34.28
N PRO A 448 -21.52 30.37 -32.94
CA PRO A 448 -21.02 31.51 -32.16
C PRO A 448 -19.54 31.79 -32.47
N LYS A 449 -19.16 33.07 -32.60
CA LYS A 449 -17.77 33.45 -32.91
C LYS A 449 -16.77 32.99 -31.85
N GLU A 450 -17.20 32.98 -30.59
CA GLU A 450 -16.39 32.51 -29.46
C GLU A 450 -15.98 31.04 -29.63
N TYR A 451 -16.89 30.19 -30.12
CA TYR A 451 -16.59 28.79 -30.42
C TYR A 451 -15.56 28.67 -31.54
N VAL A 452 -15.74 29.40 -32.63
CA VAL A 452 -14.78 29.41 -33.75
C VAL A 452 -13.39 29.83 -33.26
N GLN A 453 -13.31 30.91 -32.48
CA GLN A 453 -12.06 31.39 -31.91
C GLN A 453 -11.38 30.34 -31.01
N LEU A 454 -12.15 29.65 -30.16
CA LEU A 454 -11.62 28.59 -29.31
C LEU A 454 -11.09 27.42 -30.16
N MET A 455 -11.85 26.97 -31.16
CA MET A 455 -11.48 25.86 -32.03
C MET A 455 -10.27 26.17 -32.92
N GLU A 456 -10.07 27.43 -33.33
CA GLU A 456 -8.86 27.83 -34.07
C GLU A 456 -7.59 27.76 -33.21
N VAL A 457 -7.73 27.79 -31.89
CA VAL A 457 -6.61 27.81 -30.93
C VAL A 457 -6.33 26.43 -30.36
N TYR A 458 -7.37 25.72 -29.94
CA TYR A 458 -7.28 24.39 -29.34
C TYR A 458 -7.56 23.28 -30.34
N GLY A 459 -8.43 23.52 -31.31
CA GLY A 459 -8.98 22.47 -32.14
C GLY A 459 -9.92 21.58 -31.36
N ALA A 460 -10.22 20.46 -31.99
CA ALA A 460 -11.00 19.37 -31.46
C ALA A 460 -10.10 18.56 -30.49
N GLY A 461 -10.63 18.25 -29.32
CA GLY A 461 -9.89 17.54 -28.29
C GLY A 461 -10.69 17.34 -27.01
N ASP A 462 -10.02 16.69 -26.07
CA ASP A 462 -10.55 16.35 -24.77
C ASP A 462 -10.06 17.34 -23.72
N TRP A 463 -11.00 17.98 -23.02
CA TRP A 463 -10.72 18.83 -21.88
C TRP A 463 -10.80 18.04 -20.58
N GLY A 464 -9.72 18.08 -19.79
CA GLY A 464 -9.67 17.48 -18.46
C GLY A 464 -9.90 15.96 -18.44
N THR A 465 -9.67 15.25 -19.55
CA THR A 465 -10.01 13.82 -19.72
C THR A 465 -11.50 13.52 -19.49
N TRP A 466 -12.35 14.52 -19.71
CA TRP A 466 -13.77 14.48 -19.39
C TRP A 466 -14.66 14.94 -20.55
N LEU A 467 -14.44 16.17 -21.02
CA LEU A 467 -15.33 16.84 -21.97
C LEU A 467 -14.73 16.81 -23.38
N ARG A 468 -15.36 16.04 -24.25
CA ARG A 468 -14.97 15.85 -25.64
C ARG A 468 -15.77 16.80 -26.52
N PHE A 469 -15.09 17.76 -27.11
CA PHE A 469 -15.58 18.53 -28.26
C PHE A 469 -15.83 17.64 -29.49
N LEU A 470 -16.36 18.18 -30.58
CA LEU A 470 -16.47 17.43 -31.83
C LEU A 470 -15.51 18.01 -32.86
N THR A 471 -15.02 17.20 -33.80
CA THR A 471 -14.18 17.67 -34.90
C THR A 471 -15.02 18.47 -35.92
N PRO A 472 -14.96 19.81 -35.94
CA PRO A 472 -15.98 20.63 -36.57
C PRO A 472 -15.92 20.59 -38.10
N LEU A 473 -14.72 20.50 -38.69
CA LEU A 473 -14.49 20.61 -40.13
C LEU A 473 -14.18 19.26 -40.78
N ARG A 474 -14.45 18.12 -40.13
CA ARG A 474 -14.25 16.79 -40.72
C ARG A 474 -15.21 16.58 -41.90
N THR A 475 -14.68 16.25 -43.08
CA THR A 475 -15.50 16.04 -44.29
C THR A 475 -15.82 14.58 -44.60
N GLY A 476 -15.12 13.62 -43.96
CA GLY A 476 -15.30 12.17 -44.14
C GLY A 476 -16.47 11.57 -43.35
N GLU A 477 -16.34 10.33 -42.87
CA GLU A 477 -17.31 9.77 -41.92
C GLU A 477 -17.26 10.49 -40.56
N ARG A 478 -18.33 10.38 -39.75
CA ARG A 478 -18.40 10.94 -38.39
C ARG A 478 -18.20 12.47 -38.37
N ARG A 479 -18.90 13.14 -39.29
CA ARG A 479 -18.87 14.61 -39.40
C ARG A 479 -19.57 15.23 -38.20
N PHE A 480 -19.29 16.51 -37.96
CA PHE A 480 -19.98 17.29 -36.93
C PHE A 480 -21.50 17.20 -37.06
N VAL A 481 -22.03 17.37 -38.28
CA VAL A 481 -23.47 17.29 -38.57
C VAL A 481 -24.04 15.91 -38.25
N THR A 482 -23.30 14.83 -38.53
CA THR A 482 -23.75 13.47 -38.22
C THR A 482 -23.87 13.25 -36.71
N HIS A 483 -22.93 13.73 -35.91
CA HIS A 483 -23.03 13.67 -34.45
C HIS A 483 -24.21 14.49 -33.92
N VAL A 484 -24.46 15.68 -34.50
CA VAL A 484 -25.63 16.50 -34.17
C VAL A 484 -26.92 15.73 -34.46
N GLU A 485 -27.06 15.16 -35.65
CA GLU A 485 -28.22 14.36 -36.05
C GLU A 485 -28.44 13.17 -35.11
N GLU A 486 -27.41 12.35 -34.86
CA GLU A 486 -27.48 11.19 -33.97
C GLU A 486 -27.88 11.57 -32.53
N THR A 487 -27.29 12.64 -32.00
CA THR A 487 -27.60 13.15 -30.66
C THR A 487 -29.05 13.63 -30.57
N LEU A 488 -29.52 14.36 -31.57
CA LEU A 488 -30.88 14.90 -31.59
C LEU A 488 -31.94 13.83 -31.84
N ASP A 489 -31.61 12.79 -32.60
CA ASP A 489 -32.46 11.61 -32.77
C ASP A 489 -32.63 10.85 -31.45
N ALA A 490 -31.54 10.65 -30.70
CA ALA A 490 -31.59 10.07 -29.37
C ALA A 490 -32.42 10.93 -28.40
N TYR A 491 -32.20 12.25 -28.40
CA TYR A 491 -32.97 13.18 -27.57
C TYR A 491 -34.47 13.17 -27.92
N ARG A 492 -34.81 13.17 -29.22
CA ARG A 492 -36.20 13.14 -29.69
C ARG A 492 -36.92 11.87 -29.23
N MET A 493 -36.28 10.71 -29.37
CA MET A 493 -36.80 9.44 -28.87
C MET A 493 -37.05 9.49 -27.36
N LEU A 494 -36.13 10.06 -26.58
CA LEU A 494 -36.27 10.18 -25.14
C LEU A 494 -37.42 11.14 -24.77
N LYS A 495 -37.52 12.28 -25.46
CA LYS A 495 -38.61 13.25 -25.30
C LYS A 495 -39.99 12.67 -25.62
N GLU A 496 -40.11 11.85 -26.66
CA GLU A 496 -41.37 11.18 -27.01
C GLU A 496 -41.86 10.22 -25.92
N ASN A 497 -40.94 9.53 -25.25
CA ASN A 497 -41.25 8.57 -24.19
C ASN A 497 -41.36 9.20 -22.79
N TYR A 498 -40.62 10.28 -22.54
CA TYR A 498 -40.46 10.90 -21.22
C TYR A 498 -40.46 12.45 -21.33
N PRO A 499 -41.52 13.09 -21.83
CA PRO A 499 -41.51 14.52 -22.17
C PRO A 499 -41.15 15.44 -21.00
N ASP A 500 -41.54 15.09 -19.78
CA ASP A 500 -41.24 15.88 -18.58
C ASP A 500 -39.75 15.89 -18.22
N GLY A 501 -39.02 14.82 -18.55
CA GLY A 501 -37.56 14.71 -18.30
C GLY A 501 -36.70 15.33 -19.41
N TYR A 502 -37.28 15.62 -20.58
CA TYR A 502 -36.56 16.12 -21.76
C TYR A 502 -37.26 17.37 -22.31
N PRO A 503 -37.23 18.51 -21.59
CA PRO A 503 -38.05 19.69 -21.90
C PRO A 503 -37.53 20.50 -23.10
N LEU A 504 -36.24 20.44 -23.45
CA LEU A 504 -35.64 21.23 -24.53
C LEU A 504 -36.33 20.98 -25.88
N ALA A 505 -36.41 22.02 -26.72
CA ALA A 505 -36.82 21.89 -28.12
C ALA A 505 -35.71 21.19 -28.92
N VAL A 506 -36.08 20.50 -30.00
CA VAL A 506 -35.12 19.74 -30.82
C VAL A 506 -34.72 20.60 -32.01
N TRP A 507 -33.43 20.96 -32.11
CA TRP A 507 -32.94 21.70 -33.26
C TRP A 507 -33.27 20.97 -34.58
N PRO A 508 -33.71 21.66 -35.65
CA PRO A 508 -33.65 23.11 -35.90
C PRO A 508 -34.89 23.92 -35.47
N GLU A 509 -35.74 23.40 -34.59
CA GLU A 509 -36.85 24.20 -34.02
C GLU A 509 -36.32 25.47 -33.31
N PRO A 510 -37.04 26.60 -33.32
CA PRO A 510 -36.63 27.81 -32.62
C PRO A 510 -36.35 27.56 -31.13
N GLY A 511 -35.17 27.95 -30.64
CA GLY A 511 -34.73 27.65 -29.27
C GLY A 511 -34.30 26.21 -29.03
N GLY A 512 -34.14 25.42 -30.09
CA GLY A 512 -33.70 24.04 -30.03
C GLY A 512 -32.27 23.89 -29.53
N PHE A 513 -31.99 22.74 -28.90
CA PHE A 513 -30.66 22.36 -28.45
C PHE A 513 -29.78 21.97 -29.64
N LEU A 514 -28.61 22.61 -29.79
CA LEU A 514 -27.58 22.28 -30.79
C LEU A 514 -26.31 21.79 -30.08
N PRO A 515 -26.03 20.48 -30.04
CA PRO A 515 -24.85 19.93 -29.36
C PRO A 515 -23.57 20.19 -30.15
N PHE A 516 -22.45 20.37 -29.43
CA PHE A 516 -21.11 20.43 -30.03
C PHE A 516 -20.04 19.66 -29.25
N ALA A 517 -20.39 19.13 -28.07
CA ALA A 517 -19.49 18.37 -27.21
C ALA A 517 -20.28 17.37 -26.35
N ASN A 518 -19.60 16.33 -25.87
CA ASN A 518 -20.14 15.33 -24.93
C ASN A 518 -19.12 14.90 -23.87
N SER A 519 -19.59 14.56 -22.68
CA SER A 519 -18.75 14.01 -21.60
C SER A 519 -18.49 12.51 -21.81
N TYR A 520 -17.54 11.95 -21.07
CA TYR A 520 -17.35 10.49 -20.99
C TYR A 520 -18.58 9.74 -20.48
N ASP A 521 -19.38 10.38 -19.62
CA ASP A 521 -20.63 9.82 -19.08
C ASP A 521 -21.86 10.05 -19.98
N ALA A 522 -21.65 10.64 -21.15
CA ALA A 522 -22.67 10.94 -22.16
C ALA A 522 -23.66 12.05 -21.76
N ASP A 523 -23.21 13.03 -20.99
CA ASP A 523 -23.79 14.36 -20.93
C ASP A 523 -23.42 15.13 -22.21
N HIS A 524 -24.27 16.04 -22.67
CA HIS A 524 -24.01 16.80 -23.90
C HIS A 524 -23.99 18.30 -23.61
N LEU A 525 -22.98 19.00 -24.11
CA LEU A 525 -22.89 20.45 -24.05
C LEU A 525 -23.23 21.04 -25.41
N GLY A 526 -24.07 22.08 -25.40
CA GLY A 526 -24.58 22.70 -26.61
C GLY A 526 -25.13 24.09 -26.37
N TRP A 527 -25.74 24.65 -27.41
CA TRP A 527 -26.41 25.95 -27.35
C TRP A 527 -27.92 25.79 -27.42
N LEU A 528 -28.65 26.68 -26.76
CA LEU A 528 -30.05 26.93 -27.10
C LEU A 528 -30.10 27.97 -28.20
N THR A 529 -30.66 27.63 -29.36
CA THR A 529 -30.70 28.52 -30.54
C THR A 529 -31.78 29.60 -30.42
N LEU A 530 -31.72 30.39 -29.35
CA LEU A 530 -32.67 31.45 -29.02
C LEU A 530 -32.38 32.72 -29.83
N GLY A 531 -33.31 33.08 -30.70
CA GLY A 531 -33.20 34.29 -31.52
C GLY A 531 -32.23 34.15 -32.69
N PRO A 532 -32.16 35.18 -33.55
CA PRO A 532 -31.46 35.12 -34.83
C PRO A 532 -29.94 35.36 -34.73
N ASP A 533 -29.42 35.69 -33.55
CA ASP A 533 -28.01 36.02 -33.35
C ASP A 533 -27.28 34.90 -32.59
N PRO A 534 -26.50 34.06 -33.27
CA PRO A 534 -25.74 32.98 -32.63
C PRO A 534 -24.75 33.43 -31.56
N ASP A 535 -24.26 34.66 -31.58
CA ASP A 535 -23.35 35.15 -30.52
C ASP A 535 -24.09 35.40 -29.19
N ALA A 536 -25.44 35.40 -29.19
CA ALA A 536 -26.27 35.56 -28.01
C ALA A 536 -26.90 34.23 -27.52
N TRP A 537 -26.59 33.10 -28.18
CA TRP A 537 -27.14 31.80 -27.79
C TRP A 537 -26.54 31.35 -26.46
N PRO A 538 -27.38 31.07 -25.44
CA PRO A 538 -26.87 30.63 -24.16
C PRO A 538 -26.41 29.17 -24.24
N LEU A 539 -25.36 28.85 -23.47
CA LEU A 539 -24.88 27.49 -23.30
C LEU A 539 -25.80 26.70 -22.38
N ILE A 540 -25.94 25.41 -22.65
CA ILE A 540 -26.70 24.50 -21.81
C ILE A 540 -26.09 23.11 -21.83
N VAL A 541 -26.19 22.42 -20.69
CA VAL A 541 -25.85 21.00 -20.56
C VAL A 541 -27.15 20.21 -20.61
N TRP A 542 -27.20 19.18 -21.46
CA TRP A 542 -28.15 18.09 -21.35
C TRP A 542 -27.51 16.96 -20.53
N PRO A 543 -27.82 16.86 -19.22
CA PRO A 543 -27.24 15.85 -18.36
C PRO A 543 -27.92 14.49 -18.54
N ARG A 544 -27.16 13.40 -18.37
CA ARG A 544 -27.68 12.03 -18.47
C ARG A 544 -28.34 11.54 -17.18
N HIS A 545 -27.78 11.92 -16.04
CA HIS A 545 -28.09 11.30 -14.74
C HIS A 545 -28.94 12.16 -13.82
N THR A 546 -29.31 13.37 -14.26
CA THR A 546 -30.10 14.33 -13.49
C THR A 546 -31.15 15.01 -14.37
N ASP A 547 -32.10 15.70 -13.75
CA ASP A 547 -33.06 16.51 -14.49
C ASP A 547 -32.39 17.68 -15.21
N GLN A 548 -33.04 18.16 -16.28
CA GLN A 548 -32.56 19.28 -17.07
C GLN A 548 -32.48 20.58 -16.25
N GLY A 549 -31.26 21.09 -16.09
CA GLY A 549 -30.98 22.37 -15.44
C GLY A 549 -31.21 23.60 -16.36
N PRO A 550 -31.08 24.82 -15.81
CA PRO A 550 -31.13 26.05 -16.61
C PRO A 550 -29.89 26.17 -17.51
N ALA A 551 -29.93 27.15 -18.42
CA ALA A 551 -28.75 27.54 -19.19
C ALA A 551 -27.63 28.07 -18.27
N LEU A 552 -26.37 27.88 -18.71
CA LEU A 552 -25.19 28.31 -17.96
C LEU A 552 -25.05 29.82 -17.96
N GLU A 553 -24.54 30.36 -16.86
CA GLU A 553 -24.22 31.78 -16.72
C GLU A 553 -22.85 32.05 -17.37
N GLY A 554 -22.86 32.60 -18.59
CA GLY A 554 -21.66 33.07 -19.28
C GLY A 554 -21.43 32.47 -20.67
N GLY A 555 -20.32 32.89 -21.29
CA GLY A 555 -19.84 32.36 -22.57
C GLY A 555 -19.04 31.07 -22.43
N LEU A 556 -18.65 30.47 -23.54
CA LEU A 556 -17.95 29.19 -23.60
C LEU A 556 -16.57 29.24 -22.95
N ILE A 557 -15.79 30.28 -23.26
CA ILE A 557 -14.42 30.40 -22.78
C ILE A 557 -14.41 30.65 -21.27
N ASP A 558 -15.30 31.53 -20.79
CA ASP A 558 -15.42 31.79 -19.36
C ASP A 558 -15.95 30.56 -18.60
N THR A 559 -16.88 29.80 -19.20
CA THR A 559 -17.35 28.53 -18.63
C THR A 559 -16.22 27.52 -18.51
N LEU A 560 -15.42 27.32 -19.57
CA LEU A 560 -14.28 26.40 -19.55
C LEU A 560 -13.20 26.86 -18.57
N LEU A 561 -12.85 28.15 -18.57
CA LEU A 561 -11.86 28.70 -17.65
C LEU A 561 -12.28 28.52 -16.20
N ALA A 562 -13.52 28.85 -15.88
CA ALA A 562 -14.06 28.65 -14.55
C ALA A 562 -13.99 27.14 -14.22
N TRP A 563 -14.54 26.28 -15.09
CA TRP A 563 -14.60 24.84 -14.84
C TRP A 563 -13.22 24.24 -14.60
N GLN A 564 -12.22 24.63 -15.39
CA GLN A 564 -10.82 24.25 -15.24
C GLN A 564 -10.16 24.81 -13.96
N ARG A 565 -10.73 25.84 -13.31
CA ARG A 565 -10.35 26.31 -11.96
C ARG A 565 -11.06 25.55 -10.85
N GLY A 566 -11.99 24.65 -11.17
CA GLY A 566 -12.80 23.89 -10.21
C GLY A 566 -14.19 24.48 -9.92
N THR A 567 -14.68 25.46 -10.69
CA THR A 567 -15.99 26.10 -10.48
C THR A 567 -16.65 26.48 -11.80
N PRO A 568 -17.93 26.26 -12.10
CA PRO A 568 -19.00 25.91 -11.19
C PRO A 568 -19.23 24.41 -11.10
N ALA A 569 -19.78 23.99 -9.97
CA ALA A 569 -20.43 22.69 -9.80
C ALA A 569 -21.70 22.65 -10.67
N VAL A 570 -21.60 22.14 -11.89
CA VAL A 570 -22.71 22.03 -12.85
C VAL A 570 -22.93 20.56 -13.17
N PRO A 571 -24.15 20.02 -12.99
CA PRO A 571 -24.46 18.65 -13.41
C PRO A 571 -24.06 18.40 -14.87
N GLY A 572 -23.25 17.35 -15.10
CA GLY A 572 -22.69 16.98 -16.41
C GLY A 572 -21.27 17.51 -16.70
N LEU A 573 -20.74 18.40 -15.87
CA LEU A 573 -19.32 18.77 -15.84
C LEU A 573 -18.66 18.16 -14.60
N ALA A 574 -17.63 17.33 -14.77
CA ALA A 574 -16.93 16.72 -13.63
C ALA A 574 -16.15 17.76 -12.83
N GLU A 575 -16.29 17.76 -11.52
CA GLU A 575 -15.55 18.67 -10.65
C GLU A 575 -14.11 18.21 -10.44
N LEU A 576 -13.20 19.17 -10.28
CA LEU A 576 -11.87 18.89 -9.73
C LEU A 576 -12.01 18.50 -8.26
N ASP A 577 -11.16 17.60 -7.79
CA ASP A 577 -11.08 17.32 -6.36
C ASP A 577 -10.56 18.56 -5.63
N GLU A 578 -11.09 18.90 -4.46
CA GLU A 578 -10.76 20.15 -3.76
C GLU A 578 -9.26 20.29 -3.37
N GLU A 579 -8.51 19.17 -3.39
CA GLU A 579 -7.06 19.15 -3.15
C GLU A 579 -6.24 18.99 -4.45
N ASP A 580 -6.88 18.90 -5.61
CA ASP A 580 -6.16 18.92 -6.89
C ASP A 580 -5.62 20.33 -7.15
N ASP A 581 -4.38 20.43 -7.63
CA ASP A 581 -3.90 21.68 -8.19
C ASP A 581 -4.48 21.83 -9.61
N PRO A 582 -5.33 22.83 -9.89
CA PRO A 582 -5.87 23.01 -11.22
C PRO A 582 -4.77 23.23 -12.26
N VAL A 583 -3.61 23.76 -11.88
CA VAL A 583 -2.46 23.93 -12.79
C VAL A 583 -1.94 22.58 -13.32
N GLU A 584 -2.05 21.53 -12.53
CA GLU A 584 -1.55 20.19 -12.89
C GLU A 584 -2.64 19.31 -13.52
N HIS A 585 -3.91 19.57 -13.20
CA HIS A 585 -5.04 18.75 -13.66
C HIS A 585 -5.85 19.38 -14.81
N ALA A 586 -5.75 20.69 -15.02
CA ALA A 586 -6.44 21.37 -16.11
C ALA A 586 -5.72 21.18 -17.45
N GLY A 587 -5.95 20.04 -18.08
CA GLY A 587 -5.34 19.67 -19.37
C GLY A 587 -6.26 19.79 -20.57
N PHE A 588 -5.66 19.89 -21.75
CA PHE A 588 -6.32 19.67 -23.04
C PHE A 588 -5.49 18.67 -23.87
N ALA A 589 -6.15 17.63 -24.39
CA ALA A 589 -5.56 16.65 -25.29
C ALA A 589 -6.18 16.79 -26.68
N ALA A 590 -5.39 17.24 -27.65
CA ALA A 590 -5.85 17.41 -29.03
C ALA A 590 -6.09 16.05 -29.71
N TRP A 591 -7.08 16.01 -30.61
CA TRP A 591 -7.30 14.86 -31.49
C TRP A 591 -6.44 14.89 -32.74
N ASP A 592 -6.46 13.75 -33.42
CA ASP A 592 -5.96 13.55 -34.77
C ASP A 592 -7.08 13.01 -35.69
N ASP A 593 -6.70 12.60 -36.90
CA ASP A 593 -7.60 12.04 -37.89
C ASP A 593 -8.17 10.66 -37.51
N HIS A 594 -7.61 10.00 -36.49
CA HIS A 594 -8.08 8.70 -35.99
C HIS A 594 -9.18 8.82 -34.92
N ALA A 595 -9.33 9.99 -34.29
CA ALA A 595 -10.33 10.21 -33.26
C ALA A 595 -11.76 10.01 -33.81
N TYR A 596 -12.62 9.36 -33.03
CA TYR A 596 -14.02 9.15 -33.39
C TYR A 596 -14.83 10.45 -33.39
N TRP A 597 -14.54 11.31 -32.42
CA TRP A 597 -15.28 12.54 -32.10
C TRP A 597 -14.91 13.71 -33.01
#